data_AF-A0ABD0RBI6-F1
#
_entry.id   AF-A0ABD0RBI6-F1
#
_cell.length_a   1.000
_cell.length_b   1.000
_cell.length_c   1.000
_cell.angle_alpha   90.00
_cell.angle_beta   90.00
_cell.angle_gamma   90.00
#
_symmetry.space_group_name_H-M   'P 1'
#
loop_
_entity.id
_entity.type
_entity.pdbx_description
1 polymer ?
#
loop_
_entity_poly.entity_id
_entity_poly.type
_entity_poly.pdbx_seq_one_letter_code
_entity_poly.pdbx_strand_id
1 'polypeptide(L)' 'REGKDINITQVMDRWTLQMGYPVVTISKNDSLDNSVTISQEHFVYDTEAKIQNPELFNK' A
#
# COMPACT_ATOMS: atom_id res chain seq x y z
N ARG A 1 -25.22 -0.85 10.64
CA ARG A 1 -24.25 -0.35 11.66
C ARG A 1 -22.89 -0.43 10.99
N GLU A 2 -22.59 0.55 10.15
CA GLU A 2 -21.33 0.61 9.39
C GLU A 2 -20.21 1.06 10.35
N GLY A 3 -19.05 0.40 10.31
CA GLY A 3 -17.85 0.82 11.07
C GLY A 3 -17.68 0.24 12.48
N LYS A 4 -18.56 -0.67 12.95
CA LYS A 4 -18.44 -1.27 14.29
C LYS A 4 -17.32 -2.33 14.40
N ASP A 5 -16.92 -2.92 13.27
CA ASP A 5 -15.98 -4.05 13.22
C ASP A 5 -14.59 -3.69 12.67
N ILE A 6 -14.30 -2.40 12.48
CA ILE A 6 -12.99 -1.93 12.00
C ILE A 6 -12.19 -1.45 13.21
N ASN A 7 -11.06 -2.11 13.47
CA ASN A 7 -10.09 -1.63 14.46
C ASN A 7 -9.31 -0.45 13.86
N ILE A 8 -9.75 0.76 14.16
CA ILE A 8 -9.13 2.00 13.65
C ILE A 8 -7.67 2.10 14.07
N THR A 9 -7.29 1.64 15.26
CA THR A 9 -5.89 1.65 15.71
C THR A 9 -5.02 0.84 14.75
N GLN A 10 -5.44 -0.37 14.38
CA GLN A 10 -4.68 -1.21 13.44
C GLN A 10 -4.57 -0.59 12.04
N VAL A 11 -5.61 0.11 11.57
CA VAL A 11 -5.56 0.83 10.29
C VAL A 11 -4.56 1.98 10.39
N MET A 12 -4.62 2.77 11.46
CA MET A 12 -3.80 3.96 11.64
C MET A 12 -2.34 3.65 11.93
N ASP A 13 -2.01 2.51 12.56
CA ASP A 13 -0.62 2.09 12.80
C ASP A 13 0.18 2.01 11.49
N ARG A 14 -0.46 1.57 10.39
CA ARG A 14 0.16 1.53 9.05
C ARG A 14 0.44 2.91 8.46
N TRP A 15 -0.28 3.94 8.90
CA TRP A 15 -0.11 5.33 8.44
C TRP A 15 0.82 6.15 9.33
N THR A 16 0.85 5.87 10.64
CA THR A 16 1.58 6.69 11.61
C THR A 16 2.94 6.13 11.98
N LEU A 17 3.16 4.81 11.87
CA LEU A 17 4.41 4.16 12.29
C LEU A 17 5.33 3.78 11.12
N GLN A 18 4.82 3.82 9.89
CA GLN A 18 5.58 3.44 8.70
C GLN A 18 5.99 4.70 7.93
N MET A 19 7.28 4.82 7.61
CA MET A 19 7.74 5.91 6.75
C MET A 19 7.31 5.70 5.29
N GLY A 20 7.01 6.79 4.60
CA GLY A 20 6.61 6.79 3.19
C GLY A 20 5.09 6.70 3.01
N TYR A 21 4.65 6.26 1.84
CA TYR A 21 3.23 6.12 1.50
C TYR A 21 3.04 4.98 0.50
N PRO A 22 1.87 4.33 0.49
CA PRO A 22 1.58 3.31 -0.51
C PRO A 22 1.26 3.94 -1.87
N VAL A 23 1.68 3.27 -2.94
CA VAL A 23 1.14 3.48 -4.29
C VAL A 23 0.06 2.43 -4.53
N VAL A 24 -1.06 2.86 -5.11
CA VAL A 24 -2.18 1.98 -5.46
C VAL A 24 -2.20 1.78 -6.96
N THR A 25 -2.11 0.52 -7.39
CA THR A 25 -2.18 0.13 -8.79
C THR A 25 -3.58 -0.43 -9.08
N ILE A 26 -4.22 0.15 -10.08
CA ILE A 26 -5.55 -0.27 -10.53
C ILE A 26 -5.40 -0.84 -11.93
N SER A 27 -5.69 -2.13 -12.08
CA SER A 27 -5.70 -2.82 -13.36
C SER A 27 -7.12 -3.21 -13.71
N LYS A 28 -7.63 -2.68 -14.82
CA LYS A 28 -8.94 -3.04 -15.36
C LYS A 28 -8.77 -4.27 -16.24
N ASN A 29 -9.53 -5.32 -15.96
CA ASN A 29 -9.64 -6.46 -16.85
C ASN A 29 -10.79 -6.19 -17.83
N ASP A 30 -10.47 -5.91 -19.09
CA ASP A 30 -11.46 -5.65 -20.16
C ASP A 30 -12.14 -6.94 -20.67
N SER A 31 -11.94 -8.07 -19.98
CA SER A 31 -12.63 -9.34 -20.24
C SER A 31 -14.11 -9.27 -19.82
N LEU A 32 -14.89 -10.29 -20.24
CA LEU A 32 -16.36 -10.37 -20.11
C LEU A 32 -16.88 -10.22 -18.66
N ASP A 33 -16.02 -10.44 -17.68
CA ASP A 33 -16.25 -10.38 -16.24
C ASP A 33 -16.16 -8.96 -15.66
N ASN A 34 -15.75 -7.95 -16.45
CA ASN A 34 -15.77 -6.53 -16.10
C ASN A 34 -15.08 -6.25 -14.74
N SER A 35 -14.03 -7.01 -14.45
CA SER A 35 -13.36 -7.04 -13.15
C SER A 35 -12.25 -5.99 -13.05
N VAL A 36 -11.98 -5.53 -11.82
CA VAL A 36 -10.91 -4.59 -11.51
C VAL A 36 -10.04 -5.18 -10.41
N THR A 37 -8.74 -5.27 -10.68
CA THR A 37 -7.73 -5.68 -9.71
C THR A 37 -7.12 -4.44 -9.10
N ILE A 38 -7.11 -4.38 -7.76
CA ILE A 38 -6.51 -3.29 -6.99
C ILE A 38 -5.41 -3.90 -6.10
N SER A 39 -4.20 -3.36 -6.18
CA SER A 39 -3.08 -3.72 -5.31
C SER A 39 -2.42 -2.47 -4.73
N GLN A 40 -1.72 -2.63 -3.60
CA GLN A 40 -0.93 -1.58 -2.98
C GLN A 40 0.47 -2.09 -2.60
N GLU A 41 1.46 -1.22 -2.76
CA GLU A 41 2.86 -1.47 -2.37
C GLU A 41 3.53 -0.18 -1.89
N HIS A 42 4.67 -0.28 -1.22
CA HIS A 42 5.41 0.90 -0.73
C HIS A 42 6.04 1.67 -1.91
N PHE A 43 5.80 2.98 -1.98
CA PHE A 43 6.33 3.79 -3.07
C PHE A 43 7.80 4.13 -2.85
N VAL A 44 8.63 3.84 -3.87
CA VAL A 44 10.07 4.12 -3.89
C VAL A 44 10.39 4.85 -5.20
N TYR A 45 10.91 6.08 -5.10
CA TYR A 45 11.18 6.94 -6.27
C TYR A 45 12.42 6.51 -7.06
N ASP A 46 13.46 6.03 -6.38
CA ASP A 46 14.70 5.57 -7.01
C ASP A 46 15.03 4.15 -6.54
N THR A 47 14.73 3.18 -7.39
CA THR A 47 15.00 1.76 -7.14
C THR A 47 16.46 1.38 -7.37
N GLU A 48 17.25 2.25 -8.01
CA GLU A 48 18.66 2.01 -8.36
C GLU A 48 19.64 2.84 -7.51
N ALA A 49 19.15 3.88 -6.83
CA ALA A 49 19.88 4.58 -5.79
C ALA A 49 20.44 3.55 -4.81
N LYS A 50 21.76 3.54 -4.64
CA LYS A 50 22.41 2.75 -3.58
C LYS A 50 21.79 3.14 -2.23
N ILE A 51 20.89 2.30 -1.75
CA ILE A 51 20.17 2.51 -0.51
C ILE A 51 21.20 2.46 0.62
N GLN A 52 21.44 3.61 1.26
CA GLN A 52 22.42 3.70 2.35
C GLN A 52 21.94 2.99 3.62
N ASN A 53 20.65 2.64 3.72
CA ASN A 53 20.11 1.91 4.85
C ASN A 53 18.94 0.97 4.47
N PRO A 54 19.15 -0.37 4.45
CA PRO A 54 18.11 -1.36 4.16
C PRO A 54 16.93 -1.34 5.16
N GLU A 55 17.13 -0.79 6.36
CA GLU A 55 16.12 -0.71 7.44
C GLU A 55 14.95 0.23 7.11
N LEU A 56 15.04 1.03 6.03
CA LEU A 56 13.94 1.92 5.60
C LEU A 56 12.86 1.18 4.80
N PHE A 57 13.10 -0.07 4.40
CA PHE A 57 12.06 -0.95 3.91
C PHE A 57 11.37 -1.62 5.10
N ASN A 58 10.14 -1.19 5.38
CA ASN A 58 9.31 -1.87 6.37
C ASN A 58 9.04 -3.31 5.90
N LYS A 59 9.44 -4.29 6.71
CA LYS A 59 9.16 -5.72 6.52
C LYS A 59 7.70 -6.06 6.78
#